data_AF-U1JQC1-F1
#
_entry.id   AF-U1JQC1-F1
#
_cell.length_a   1.000
_cell.length_b   1.000
_cell.length_c   1.000
_cell.angle_alpha   90.00
_cell.angle_beta   90.00
_cell.angle_gamma   90.00
#
_symmetry.space_group_name_H-M   'P 1'
#
loop_
_entity.id
_entity.type
_entity.pdbx_description
1 polymer ?
#
loop_
_entity_poly.entity_id
_entity_poly.type
_entity_poly.pdbx_seq_one_letter_code
_entity_poly.pdbx_strand_id
1 'polypeptide(L)'
;MKLLTFSFWLTLIFAAGNVVAENDVYNFDTIQTLMPANTFENDARVYPKPSDFSIIRAMPMSTQAGDRAALIVIKNMASGQRIFDTKHIVAIIADGTRVFGNLPDTRIKLAGHEQTTIKLEFGTFDYPIVSLYTSESE
;
A
#
# COMPACT_ATOMS: atom_id res chain seq x y z
N MET A 1 66.55 -6.76 -21.39
CA MET A 1 65.81 -5.67 -20.72
C MET A 1 64.37 -5.77 -21.21
N LYS A 2 63.44 -6.50 -20.58
CA LYS A 2 62.88 -6.39 -19.22
C LYS A 2 62.40 -4.97 -18.88
N LEU A 3 61.12 -4.92 -18.50
CA LEU A 3 60.36 -3.83 -17.86
C LEU A 3 59.67 -2.80 -18.78
N LEU A 4 58.58 -3.17 -19.44
CA LEU A 4 57.51 -2.22 -19.72
C LEU A 4 56.12 -2.88 -19.94
N THR A 5 55.79 -3.92 -19.17
CA THR A 5 54.52 -4.66 -19.32
C THR A 5 53.82 -4.85 -17.98
N PHE A 6 53.70 -3.79 -17.17
CA PHE A 6 53.05 -3.93 -15.86
C PHE A 6 52.08 -2.82 -15.46
N SER A 7 51.86 -1.78 -16.27
CA SER A 7 51.07 -0.61 -15.83
C SER A 7 49.86 -0.32 -16.71
N PHE A 8 49.07 -1.35 -17.04
CA PHE A 8 47.77 -1.13 -17.69
C PHE A 8 46.65 -2.08 -17.20
N TRP A 9 46.89 -2.82 -16.12
CA TRP A 9 45.93 -3.75 -15.52
C TRP A 9 45.64 -3.45 -14.03
N LEU A 10 45.80 -2.19 -13.61
CA LEU A 10 45.57 -1.79 -12.21
C LEU A 10 44.70 -0.53 -12.02
N THR A 11 43.85 -0.22 -13.00
CA THR A 11 42.87 0.88 -12.91
C THR A 11 41.44 0.42 -13.16
N LEU A 12 41.11 -0.79 -12.72
CA LEU A 12 39.73 -1.16 -12.40
C LEU A 12 39.59 -1.14 -10.88
N ILE A 13 39.82 0.04 -10.28
CA ILE A 13 39.46 0.28 -8.89
C ILE A 13 37.94 0.18 -8.84
N PHE A 14 37.49 -0.93 -8.25
CA PHE A 14 36.16 -1.15 -7.70
C PHE A 14 35.61 0.16 -7.12
N ALA A 15 34.71 0.82 -7.84
CA ALA A 15 33.75 1.70 -7.22
C ALA A 15 32.70 0.81 -6.54
N ALA A 16 33.07 0.20 -5.42
CA ALA A 16 32.10 -0.38 -4.50
C ALA A 16 31.38 0.79 -3.82
N GLY A 17 30.35 1.30 -4.48
CA GLY A 17 29.40 2.19 -3.82
C GLY A 17 28.82 1.44 -2.63
N ASN A 18 29.01 1.97 -1.42
CA ASN A 18 28.22 1.52 -0.29
C ASN A 18 26.78 1.95 -0.58
N VAL A 19 25.93 1.02 -1.02
CA VAL A 19 24.49 1.21 -0.94
C VAL A 19 24.17 1.15 0.55
N VAL A 20 24.04 2.33 1.16
CA VAL A 20 23.40 2.43 2.46
C VAL A 20 21.95 2.07 2.19
N ALA A 21 21.51 0.93 2.71
CA ALA A 21 20.09 0.62 2.76
C ALA A 21 19.45 1.69 3.65
N GLU A 22 18.83 2.67 3.02
CA GLU A 22 17.97 3.62 3.71
C GLU A 22 16.82 2.79 4.29
N ASN A 23 16.71 2.76 5.61
CA ASN A 23 15.57 2.14 6.25
C ASN A 23 14.36 3.00 5.90
N ASP A 24 13.58 2.54 4.93
CA ASP A 24 12.46 3.32 4.43
C ASP A 24 11.30 3.21 5.42
N VAL A 25 11.14 4.25 6.23
CA VAL A 25 10.16 4.29 7.32
C VAL A 25 8.87 4.91 6.82
N TYR A 26 7.74 4.26 7.11
CA TYR A 26 6.41 4.82 6.87
C TYR A 26 6.16 6.07 7.71
N ASN A 27 5.71 7.13 7.05
CA ASN A 27 5.17 8.34 7.65
C ASN A 27 3.68 8.44 7.34
N PHE A 28 2.89 8.99 8.26
CA PHE A 28 1.49 9.28 7.99
C PHE A 28 1.38 10.45 7.01
N ASP A 29 0.54 10.28 5.99
CA ASP A 29 0.24 11.33 5.04
C ASP A 29 -0.60 12.39 5.78
N THR A 30 0.02 13.54 6.06
CA THR A 30 -0.33 14.29 7.29
C THR A 30 -1.65 15.04 7.19
N ILE A 31 -2.13 15.41 6.00
CA ILE A 31 -3.41 16.11 5.81
C ILE A 31 -3.95 15.89 4.39
N GLN A 32 -4.70 14.80 4.18
CA GLN A 32 -5.64 14.70 3.06
C GLN A 32 -6.94 14.08 3.58
N THR A 33 -8.04 14.85 3.54
CA THR A 33 -9.36 14.25 3.62
C THR A 33 -9.49 13.30 2.45
N LEU A 34 -9.71 12.01 2.72
CA LEU A 34 -9.95 11.04 1.67
C LEU A 34 -11.14 11.49 0.84
N MET A 35 -10.94 11.51 -0.47
CA MET A 35 -11.95 11.92 -1.43
C MET A 35 -12.96 10.78 -1.63
N PRO A 36 -14.23 11.08 -1.89
CA PRO A 36 -15.21 10.07 -2.27
C PRO A 36 -14.75 9.33 -3.54
N ALA A 37 -14.84 7.99 -3.53
CA ALA A 37 -14.36 7.15 -4.63
C ALA A 37 -15.04 7.43 -5.98
N ASN A 38 -16.28 7.94 -5.97
CA ASN A 38 -17.04 8.32 -7.16
C ASN A 38 -16.53 9.63 -7.82
N THR A 39 -15.57 10.31 -7.21
CA THR A 39 -14.92 11.49 -7.81
C THR A 39 -13.96 11.10 -8.95
N PHE A 40 -13.55 9.83 -9.01
CA PHE A 40 -12.58 9.31 -9.98
C PHE A 40 -13.26 8.37 -10.99
N GLU A 41 -12.94 8.53 -12.27
CA GLU A 41 -13.40 7.64 -13.34
C GLU A 41 -12.96 6.19 -13.11
N ASN A 42 -13.73 5.20 -13.61
CA ASN A 42 -13.46 3.76 -13.44
C ASN A 42 -13.57 2.95 -14.73
N ASP A 43 -12.88 3.39 -15.77
CA ASP A 43 -12.92 2.73 -17.07
C ASP A 43 -12.40 1.28 -17.02
N ALA A 44 -11.42 1.03 -16.16
CA ALA A 44 -10.88 -0.31 -15.90
C ALA A 44 -11.87 -1.23 -15.16
N ARG A 45 -12.98 -0.69 -14.63
CA ARG A 45 -14.02 -1.41 -13.88
C ARG A 45 -13.48 -2.22 -12.71
N VAL A 46 -12.56 -1.62 -11.95
CA VAL A 46 -11.99 -2.22 -10.74
C VAL A 46 -12.84 -1.83 -9.55
N TYR A 47 -13.45 -2.81 -8.89
CA TYR A 47 -14.34 -2.60 -7.74
C TYR A 47 -13.94 -3.50 -6.57
N PRO A 48 -14.19 -3.07 -5.33
CA PRO A 48 -14.08 -3.95 -4.17
C PRO A 48 -15.00 -5.16 -4.35
N LYS A 49 -14.53 -6.32 -3.92
CA LYS A 49 -15.36 -7.51 -3.83
C LYS A 49 -16.53 -7.24 -2.86
N PRO A 50 -17.77 -7.64 -3.19
CA PRO A 50 -18.93 -7.52 -2.31
C PRO A 50 -18.68 -8.13 -0.92
N SER A 51 -18.94 -7.37 0.16
CA SER A 51 -18.74 -7.82 1.53
C SER A 51 -19.46 -6.95 2.55
N ASP A 52 -19.77 -7.50 3.72
CA ASP A 52 -20.35 -6.78 4.86
C ASP A 52 -19.29 -6.00 5.67
N PHE A 53 -18.18 -5.56 5.06
CA PHE A 53 -17.11 -4.83 5.74
C PHE A 53 -17.15 -3.34 5.44
N SER A 54 -17.20 -2.51 6.48
CA SER A 54 -17.07 -1.06 6.38
C SER A 54 -15.69 -0.59 6.85
N ILE A 55 -15.20 0.50 6.25
CA ILE A 55 -14.04 1.23 6.73
C ILE A 55 -14.55 2.29 7.69
N ILE A 56 -14.15 2.19 8.97
CA ILE A 56 -14.49 3.17 10.00
C ILE A 56 -13.49 4.33 10.00
N ARG A 57 -12.24 4.03 9.69
CA ARG A 57 -11.14 5.00 9.59
C ARG A 57 -10.04 4.43 8.71
N ALA A 58 -9.44 5.27 7.90
CA ALA A 58 -8.22 4.95 7.19
C ALA A 58 -7.20 6.08 7.36
N MET A 59 -5.94 5.68 7.50
CA MET A 59 -4.79 6.57 7.64
C MET A 59 -3.74 6.12 6.62
N PRO A 60 -3.70 6.74 5.42
CA PRO A 60 -2.65 6.50 4.46
C PRO A 60 -1.28 6.81 5.03
N MET A 61 -0.30 6.04 4.58
CA MET A 61 1.10 6.17 4.94
C MET A 61 1.94 6.01 3.69
N SER A 62 3.08 6.69 3.69
CA SER A 62 4.05 6.57 2.62
C SER A 62 5.48 6.56 3.13
N THR A 63 6.36 5.97 2.35
CA THR A 63 7.80 6.00 2.57
C THR A 63 8.48 6.96 1.59
N GLN A 64 9.78 7.19 1.73
CA GLN A 64 10.51 8.06 0.80
C GLN A 64 10.70 7.42 -0.57
N ALA A 65 10.82 6.08 -0.65
CA ALA A 65 10.87 5.38 -1.94
C ALA A 65 9.50 5.31 -2.65
N GLY A 66 8.43 5.78 -1.99
CA GLY A 66 7.09 5.83 -2.55
C GLY A 66 6.25 4.60 -2.25
N ASP A 67 6.67 3.73 -1.33
CA ASP A 67 5.81 2.63 -0.88
C ASP A 67 4.58 3.21 -0.19
N ARG A 68 3.42 2.66 -0.52
CA ARG A 68 2.12 3.13 -0.04
C ARG A 68 1.47 2.05 0.82
N ALA A 69 1.06 2.44 2.01
CA ALA A 69 0.31 1.60 2.93
C ALA A 69 -0.84 2.39 3.54
N ALA A 70 -1.74 1.71 4.25
CA ALA A 70 -2.68 2.37 5.14
C ALA A 70 -2.94 1.55 6.39
N LEU A 71 -3.10 2.24 7.53
CA LEU A 71 -3.75 1.68 8.70
C LEU A 71 -5.25 1.89 8.58
N ILE A 72 -6.00 0.80 8.63
CA ILE A 72 -7.43 0.79 8.37
C ILE A 72 -8.15 0.13 9.54
N VAL A 73 -9.12 0.83 10.10
CA VAL A 73 -10.08 0.26 11.05
C VAL A 73 -11.24 -0.30 10.24
N ILE A 74 -11.37 -1.61 10.22
CA ILE A 74 -12.47 -2.31 9.53
C ILE A 74 -13.48 -2.81 10.56
N LYS A 75 -14.75 -2.85 10.18
CA LYS A 75 -15.83 -3.43 10.99
C LYS A 75 -16.65 -4.42 10.18
N ASN A 76 -16.97 -5.56 10.77
CA ASN A 76 -17.96 -6.49 10.23
C ASN A 76 -19.37 -5.98 10.54
N MET A 77 -20.13 -5.59 9.53
CA MET A 77 -21.49 -5.08 9.68
C MET A 77 -22.54 -6.18 9.85
N ALA A 78 -22.21 -7.43 9.51
CA ALA A 78 -23.10 -8.57 9.72
C ALA A 78 -23.24 -8.93 11.20
N SER A 79 -24.33 -9.63 11.54
CA SER A 79 -24.55 -10.23 12.87
C SER A 79 -23.72 -11.51 13.10
N GLY A 80 -23.30 -12.18 12.02
CA GLY A 80 -22.50 -13.41 12.06
C GLY A 80 -21.04 -13.17 11.72
N GLN A 81 -20.22 -14.22 11.90
CA GLN A 81 -18.79 -14.15 11.57
C GLN A 81 -18.56 -13.94 10.07
N ARG A 82 -17.54 -13.15 9.73
CA ARG A 82 -17.03 -12.97 8.37
C ARG A 82 -15.51 -13.11 8.33
N ILE A 83 -15.00 -13.42 7.14
CA ILE A 83 -13.57 -13.50 6.86
C ILE A 83 -13.23 -12.33 5.94
N PHE A 84 -12.34 -11.46 6.39
CA PHE A 84 -11.81 -10.38 5.60
C PHE A 84 -10.83 -10.92 4.55
N ASP A 85 -10.96 -10.39 3.33
CA ASP A 85 -10.11 -10.62 2.18
C ASP A 85 -9.64 -9.26 1.70
N THR A 86 -8.37 -9.13 1.31
CA THR A 86 -7.82 -7.82 0.92
C THR A 86 -8.51 -7.25 -0.32
N LYS A 87 -9.18 -8.08 -1.13
CA LYS A 87 -10.01 -7.65 -2.26
C LYS A 87 -11.28 -6.92 -1.84
N HIS A 88 -11.64 -6.90 -0.56
CA HIS A 88 -12.77 -6.11 -0.04
C HIS A 88 -12.45 -4.61 0.07
N ILE A 89 -11.18 -4.21 -0.06
CA ILE A 89 -10.74 -2.81 -0.02
C ILE A 89 -10.00 -2.46 -1.30
N VAL A 90 -10.38 -1.34 -1.90
CA VAL A 90 -9.65 -0.72 -3.00
C VAL A 90 -9.13 0.64 -2.55
N ALA A 91 -7.85 0.90 -2.81
CA ALA A 91 -7.30 2.24 -2.75
C ALA A 91 -7.31 2.88 -4.15
N ILE A 92 -7.52 4.19 -4.19
CA ILE A 92 -7.34 5.01 -5.40
C ILE A 92 -6.13 5.90 -5.17
N ILE A 93 -5.17 5.81 -6.07
CA ILE A 93 -3.99 6.66 -6.15
C ILE A 93 -4.37 7.98 -6.85
N ALA A 94 -3.67 9.08 -6.56
CA ALA A 94 -4.04 10.41 -7.09
C ALA A 94 -4.05 10.52 -8.63
N ASP A 95 -3.41 9.59 -9.33
CA ASP A 95 -3.45 9.47 -10.80
C ASP A 95 -4.69 8.70 -11.31
N GLY A 96 -5.59 8.28 -10.42
CA GLY A 96 -6.79 7.51 -10.73
C GLY A 96 -6.59 5.99 -10.70
N THR A 97 -5.37 5.50 -10.49
CA THR A 97 -5.07 4.07 -10.44
C THR A 97 -5.77 3.41 -9.26
N ARG A 98 -6.47 2.30 -9.51
CA ARG A 98 -7.15 1.49 -8.48
C ARG A 98 -6.35 0.24 -8.16
N VAL A 99 -6.06 0.04 -6.88
CA VAL A 99 -5.24 -1.07 -6.40
C VAL A 99 -5.86 -1.76 -5.21
N PHE A 100 -5.73 -3.09 -5.19
CA PHE A 100 -6.06 -3.90 -4.02
C PHE A 100 -4.86 -3.92 -3.08
N GLY A 101 -5.14 -3.93 -1.78
CA GLY A 101 -4.11 -4.12 -0.78
C GLY A 101 -3.59 -5.54 -0.76
N ASN A 102 -2.39 -5.70 -0.24
CA ASN A 102 -1.83 -6.96 0.18
C ASN A 102 -1.72 -6.98 1.72
N LEU A 103 -1.89 -8.17 2.29
CA LEU A 103 -1.75 -8.40 3.71
C LEU A 103 -0.75 -9.56 3.85
N PRO A 104 0.48 -9.28 4.31
CA PRO A 104 1.59 -10.21 4.18
C PRO A 104 1.35 -11.56 4.86
N ASP A 105 0.58 -11.59 5.96
CA ASP A 105 0.26 -12.84 6.64
C ASP A 105 -1.11 -12.76 7.33
N THR A 106 -2.04 -13.63 6.91
CA THR A 106 -3.27 -14.08 7.63
C THR A 106 -4.63 -13.62 7.06
N ARG A 107 -5.58 -14.57 7.00
CA ARG A 107 -7.02 -14.28 6.85
C ARG A 107 -7.61 -13.82 8.18
N ILE A 108 -8.16 -12.62 8.22
CA ILE A 108 -8.70 -12.04 9.46
C ILE A 108 -10.15 -12.45 9.60
N LYS A 109 -10.49 -13.13 10.70
CA LYS A 109 -11.87 -13.48 11.05
C LYS A 109 -12.39 -12.47 12.04
N LEU A 110 -13.60 -11.97 11.80
CA LEU A 110 -14.29 -11.05 12.71
C LEU A 110 -15.66 -11.62 13.05
N ALA A 111 -16.00 -11.66 14.33
CA ALA A 111 -17.36 -11.87 14.80
C ALA A 111 -18.29 -10.76 14.31
N GLY A 112 -19.60 -10.95 14.48
CA GLY A 112 -20.57 -9.92 14.11
C GLY A 112 -20.32 -8.63 14.87
N HIS A 113 -20.34 -7.49 14.18
CA HIS A 113 -20.10 -6.16 14.72
C HIS A 113 -18.71 -5.91 15.33
N GLU A 114 -17.79 -6.89 15.26
CA GLU A 114 -16.40 -6.72 15.67
C GLU A 114 -15.67 -5.75 14.73
N GLN A 115 -14.74 -4.98 15.29
CA GLN A 115 -13.81 -4.15 14.54
C GLN A 115 -12.37 -4.57 14.84
N THR A 116 -11.48 -4.42 13.86
CA THR A 116 -10.04 -4.54 14.08
C THR A 116 -9.27 -3.53 13.25
N THR A 117 -8.01 -3.29 13.62
CA THR A 117 -7.10 -2.43 12.85
C THR A 117 -6.16 -3.31 12.04
N ILE A 118 -6.04 -3.02 10.75
CA ILE A 118 -5.19 -3.77 9.82
C ILE A 118 -4.24 -2.81 9.11
N LYS A 119 -3.05 -3.29 8.76
CA LYS A 119 -2.17 -2.61 7.82
C LYS A 119 -2.30 -3.28 6.46
N LEU A 120 -2.64 -2.50 5.43
CA LEU A 120 -2.58 -2.94 4.04
C LEU A 120 -1.46 -2.24 3.31
N GLU A 121 -0.70 -3.02 2.55
CA GLU A 121 0.35 -2.55 1.63
C GLU A 121 -0.25 -2.46 0.23
N PHE A 122 -0.03 -1.37 -0.50
CA PHE A 122 -0.60 -1.17 -1.84
C PHE A 122 0.45 -1.19 -2.96
N GLY A 123 1.74 -1.15 -2.61
CA GLY A 123 2.87 -1.12 -3.53
C GLY A 123 3.48 0.27 -3.65
N THR A 124 4.38 0.45 -4.61
CA THR A 124 5.16 1.68 -4.79
C THR A 124 4.51 2.58 -5.84
N PHE A 125 4.25 3.84 -5.48
CA PHE A 125 3.65 4.84 -6.36
C PHE A 125 4.24 6.24 -6.14
N ASP A 126 4.42 6.98 -7.23
CA ASP A 126 4.83 8.39 -7.20
C ASP A 126 3.77 9.31 -6.57
N TYR A 127 2.51 8.87 -6.58
CA TYR A 127 1.34 9.63 -6.11
C TYR A 127 0.75 9.05 -4.83
N PRO A 128 0.13 9.88 -3.96
CA PRO A 128 -0.46 9.43 -2.70
C PRO A 128 -1.76 8.66 -2.92
N ILE A 129 -2.17 7.91 -1.88
CA ILE A 129 -3.52 7.34 -1.80
C ILE A 129 -4.49 8.48 -1.44
N VAL A 130 -5.49 8.69 -2.29
CA VAL A 130 -6.48 9.77 -2.13
C VAL A 130 -7.87 9.26 -1.76
N SER A 131 -8.13 7.96 -1.91
CA SER A 131 -9.37 7.31 -1.47
C SER A 131 -9.11 5.86 -1.06
N LEU A 132 -9.84 5.37 -0.06
CA LEU A 132 -9.97 3.95 0.26
C LEU A 132 -11.44 3.64 0.48
N TYR A 133 -11.95 2.58 -0.15
CA TYR A 133 -13.37 2.25 -0.08
C TYR A 133 -13.63 0.75 -0.14
N THR A 134 -14.81 0.35 0.35
CA THR A 134 -15.34 -1.01 0.25
C THR A 134 -16.59 -1.01 -0.62
N SER A 135 -17.19 -2.19 -0.78
CA SER A 135 -18.47 -2.36 -1.46
C SER A 135 -19.67 -2.08 -0.55
N GLU A 136 -19.45 -1.98 0.77
CA GLU A 136 -20.49 -1.59 1.72
C GLU A 136 -20.73 -0.08 1.57
N SER A 137 -21.99 0.30 1.38
CA SER A 137 -22.36 1.71 1.32
C SER A 137 -22.09 2.40 2.65
N GLU A 138 -21.49 3.59 2.62
CA GLU A 138 -21.44 4.49 3.79
C GLU A 138 -22.85 4.84 4.30
#